data_AF-A0A2H3GKS0-F1
#
_entry.id   AF-A0A2H3GKS0-F1
#
_cell.length_a   1.000
_cell.length_b   1.000
_cell.length_c   1.000
_cell.angle_alpha   90.00
_cell.angle_beta   90.00
_cell.angle_gamma   90.00
#
_symmetry.space_group_name_H-M   'P 1'
#
loop_
_entity.id
_entity.type
_entity.pdbx_description
1 polymer ?
#
loop_
_entity_poly.entity_id
_entity_poly.type
_entity_poly.pdbx_seq_one_letter_code
_entity_poly.pdbx_strand_id
1 'polypeptide(L)'
;MDPVRYPPVETIPYKPTVHNLWENAIFENSIGCDHVFFVQTATHGYDMTLMLDSMRAVGNERALGLALFDPNTTSHEHIRRWDSEGVRAVRVNLVTYGDDTPIDELKSQIKKYVDLIKPFDWVLQLYTKMERIVELEDLLPALGVRVVFDHYGDPSLPKASGPVNPYDIKGFRSLIRLLKTGTTWVKISGAYRLSHLDSDIWEDLDPVTLELFEQAPKRVVFGSDWPHTRFEGLDVRPWVSHILDLTEGKQWLRERLFRDNALELWGVNKTQSTCNGDR
;
A
#
# COMPACT_ATOMS: atom_id res chain seq x y z
N MET A 1 -11.62 6.21 9.89
CA MET A 1 -12.60 7.03 9.15
C MET A 1 -13.59 7.62 10.14
N ASP A 2 -13.96 8.88 10.01
CA ASP A 2 -14.93 9.51 10.92
C ASP A 2 -15.73 10.60 10.18
N PRO A 3 -16.77 10.21 9.42
CA PRO A 3 -17.54 11.14 8.62
C PRO A 3 -18.41 12.10 9.45
N VAL A 4 -18.47 11.92 10.77
CA VAL A 4 -19.24 12.80 11.67
C VAL A 4 -18.38 13.99 12.10
N ARG A 5 -17.15 13.73 12.54
CA ARG A 5 -16.22 14.81 12.96
C ARG A 5 -15.47 15.44 11.77
N TYR A 6 -15.25 14.67 10.72
CA TYR A 6 -14.53 15.10 9.52
C TYR A 6 -15.42 14.82 8.30
N PRO A 7 -16.20 15.82 7.85
CA PRO A 7 -17.16 15.62 6.77
C PRO A 7 -16.49 15.05 5.51
N PRO A 8 -17.08 14.04 4.84
CA PRO A 8 -16.55 13.52 3.60
C PRO A 8 -16.69 14.53 2.46
N VAL A 9 -15.89 14.36 1.40
CA VAL A 9 -16.09 15.10 0.15
C VAL A 9 -17.43 14.70 -0.49
N GLU A 10 -18.11 15.65 -1.13
CA GLU A 10 -19.47 15.44 -1.68
C GLU A 10 -19.55 14.35 -2.77
N THR A 11 -18.43 14.02 -3.41
CA THR A 11 -18.36 13.17 -4.60
C THR A 11 -18.12 11.69 -4.33
N ILE A 12 -18.11 11.25 -3.06
CA ILE A 12 -17.82 9.84 -2.75
C ILE A 12 -18.98 8.90 -3.15
N PRO A 13 -18.69 7.77 -3.82
CA PRO A 13 -19.73 6.90 -4.38
C PRO A 13 -20.38 5.94 -3.36
N TYR A 14 -20.09 6.10 -2.07
CA TYR A 14 -20.63 5.25 -1.01
C TYR A 14 -20.79 6.05 0.28
N LYS A 15 -21.67 5.57 1.19
CA LYS A 15 -21.88 6.18 2.50
C LYS A 15 -20.80 5.66 3.47
N PRO A 16 -19.86 6.51 3.92
CA PRO A 16 -18.82 6.07 4.84
C PRO A 16 -19.42 5.82 6.23
N THR A 17 -18.89 4.82 6.91
CA THR A 17 -19.17 4.50 8.31
C THR A 17 -18.03 4.98 9.21
N VAL A 18 -18.33 5.15 10.49
CA VAL A 18 -17.31 5.47 11.50
C VAL A 18 -16.47 4.22 11.75
N HIS A 19 -15.15 4.39 11.69
CA HIS A 19 -14.15 3.39 12.04
C HIS A 19 -13.03 4.11 12.79
N ASN A 20 -13.01 3.97 14.11
CA ASN A 20 -12.18 4.78 14.99
C ASN A 20 -10.84 4.10 15.34
N LEU A 21 -9.94 4.86 15.97
CA LEU A 21 -8.61 4.37 16.36
C LEU A 21 -8.64 3.20 17.35
N TRP A 22 -9.64 3.12 18.23
CA TRP A 22 -9.76 2.02 19.19
C TRP A 22 -10.11 0.71 18.48
N GLU A 23 -11.03 0.76 17.52
CA GLU A 23 -11.36 -0.39 16.67
C GLU A 23 -10.16 -0.84 15.84
N ASN A 24 -9.40 0.12 15.29
CA ASN A 24 -8.14 -0.19 14.62
C ASN A 24 -7.16 -0.86 15.58
N ALA A 25 -6.91 -0.31 16.76
CA ALA A 25 -5.96 -0.88 17.73
C ALA A 25 -6.34 -2.30 18.16
N ILE A 26 -7.64 -2.58 18.37
CA ILE A 26 -8.15 -3.93 18.66
C ILE A 26 -7.84 -4.88 17.48
N PHE A 27 -8.12 -4.43 16.25
CA PHE A 27 -7.87 -5.19 15.05
C PHE A 27 -6.37 -5.46 14.83
N GLU A 28 -5.52 -4.44 14.85
CA GLU A 28 -4.07 -4.57 14.66
C GLU A 28 -3.46 -5.53 15.69
N ASN A 29 -3.86 -5.43 16.96
CA ASN A 29 -3.43 -6.36 17.99
C ASN A 29 -3.88 -7.81 17.71
N SER A 30 -5.07 -8.00 17.11
CA SER A 30 -5.57 -9.33 16.77
C SER A 30 -4.78 -10.02 15.64
N ILE A 31 -4.05 -9.26 14.83
CA ILE A 31 -3.17 -9.77 13.76
C ILE A 31 -1.68 -9.61 14.08
N GLY A 32 -1.32 -9.14 15.28
CA GLY A 32 0.06 -8.97 15.73
C GLY A 32 0.79 -7.79 15.09
N CYS A 33 0.08 -6.74 14.67
CA CYS A 33 0.66 -5.56 14.07
C CYS A 33 0.95 -4.47 15.11
N ASP A 34 2.23 -4.13 15.29
CA ASP A 34 2.65 -3.09 16.23
C ASP A 34 2.78 -1.71 15.58
N HIS A 35 2.98 -1.63 14.26
CA HIS A 35 3.15 -0.39 13.52
C HIS A 35 2.06 -0.25 12.47
N VAL A 36 1.60 0.99 12.25
CA VAL A 36 0.50 1.29 11.34
C VAL A 36 0.97 2.30 10.30
N PHE A 37 0.67 2.00 9.03
CA PHE A 37 0.88 2.92 7.93
C PHE A 37 -0.47 3.46 7.46
N PHE A 38 -0.79 4.68 7.88
CA PHE A 38 -2.06 5.32 7.55
C PHE A 38 -2.09 5.74 6.07
N VAL A 39 -3.16 5.39 5.37
CA VAL A 39 -3.39 5.82 3.99
C VAL A 39 -4.51 6.86 4.00
N GLN A 40 -4.20 8.09 3.55
CA GLN A 40 -5.23 9.10 3.37
C GLN A 40 -6.33 8.56 2.44
N THR A 41 -7.56 8.62 2.92
CA THR A 41 -8.71 8.06 2.22
C THR A 41 -9.26 9.07 1.21
N ALA A 42 -9.68 8.61 0.02
CA ALA A 42 -10.41 9.46 -0.93
C ALA A 42 -11.71 10.04 -0.33
N THR A 43 -12.28 9.39 0.69
CA THR A 43 -13.43 9.88 1.49
C THR A 43 -13.25 11.31 1.99
N HIS A 44 -12.05 11.69 2.41
CA HIS A 44 -11.75 13.02 2.95
C HIS A 44 -10.91 13.85 1.97
N GLY A 45 -10.76 13.39 0.71
CA GLY A 45 -10.01 14.09 -0.33
C GLY A 45 -8.59 14.47 0.12
N TYR A 46 -8.25 15.75 -0.06
CA TYR A 46 -6.95 16.33 0.36
C TYR A 46 -6.96 16.87 1.79
N ASP A 47 -8.10 16.85 2.49
CA ASP A 47 -8.14 17.16 3.90
C ASP A 47 -7.58 15.99 4.72
N MET A 48 -6.32 16.12 5.08
CA MET A 48 -5.58 15.11 5.84
C MET A 48 -5.73 15.26 7.36
N THR A 49 -6.59 16.16 7.84
CA THR A 49 -6.70 16.46 9.28
C THR A 49 -7.00 15.20 10.09
N LEU A 50 -7.97 14.37 9.67
CA LEU A 50 -8.28 13.10 10.35
C LEU A 50 -7.07 12.16 10.39
N MET A 51 -6.36 12.01 9.28
CA MET A 51 -5.19 11.12 9.20
C MET A 51 -4.08 11.61 10.12
N LEU A 52 -3.75 12.91 10.07
CA LEU A 52 -2.70 13.50 10.88
C LEU A 52 -3.05 13.45 12.37
N ASP A 53 -4.29 13.75 12.75
CA ASP A 53 -4.75 13.59 14.13
C ASP A 53 -4.67 12.13 14.60
N SER A 54 -4.98 11.19 13.71
CA SER A 54 -4.90 9.75 13.99
C SER A 54 -3.46 9.30 14.22
N MET A 55 -2.53 9.75 13.37
CA MET A 55 -1.10 9.48 13.50
C MET A 55 -0.54 10.07 14.80
N ARG A 56 -0.89 11.32 15.13
CA ARG A 56 -0.46 11.98 16.38
C ARG A 56 -0.94 11.23 17.63
N ALA A 57 -2.16 10.71 17.59
CA ALA A 57 -2.73 9.94 18.70
C ALA A 57 -2.03 8.58 18.90
N VAL A 58 -1.55 7.94 17.83
CA VAL A 58 -0.78 6.68 17.89
C VAL A 58 0.69 6.93 18.25
N GLY A 59 1.26 8.05 17.79
CA GLY A 59 2.65 8.45 17.98
C GLY A 59 3.55 8.07 16.80
N ASN A 60 4.46 8.98 16.43
CA ASN A 60 5.31 8.86 15.24
C ASN A 60 6.31 7.69 15.28
N GLU A 61 6.55 7.09 16.45
CA GLU A 61 7.37 5.87 16.58
C GLU A 61 6.65 4.65 16.00
N ARG A 62 5.31 4.64 16.02
CA ARG A 62 4.46 3.52 15.58
C ARG A 62 3.65 3.84 14.33
N ALA A 63 3.46 5.11 14.00
CA ALA A 63 2.61 5.55 12.91
C ALA A 63 3.40 6.35 11.86
N LEU A 64 3.25 5.92 10.61
CA LEU A 64 3.60 6.71 9.43
C LEU A 64 2.36 6.92 8.57
N GLY A 65 2.46 7.82 7.60
CA GLY A 65 1.33 8.19 6.75
C GLY A 65 1.66 8.31 5.28
N LEU A 66 0.61 8.27 4.47
CA LEU A 66 0.62 8.60 3.06
C LEU A 66 -0.38 9.70 2.76
N ALA A 67 0.05 10.71 2.01
CA ALA A 67 -0.78 11.83 1.60
C ALA A 67 -1.54 11.60 0.30
N LEU A 68 -2.69 12.26 0.19
CA LEU A 68 -3.33 12.58 -1.09
C LEU A 68 -3.29 14.10 -1.24
N PHE A 69 -2.79 14.59 -2.37
CA PHE A 69 -2.75 16.01 -2.69
C PHE A 69 -2.74 16.22 -4.20
N ASP A 70 -3.07 17.42 -4.67
CA ASP A 70 -2.92 17.79 -6.09
C ASP A 70 -1.51 18.35 -6.34
N PRO A 71 -0.71 17.75 -7.25
CA PRO A 71 0.66 18.17 -7.49
C PRO A 71 0.75 19.52 -8.22
N ASN A 72 -0.35 20.04 -8.77
CA ASN A 72 -0.35 21.36 -9.42
C ASN A 72 -0.53 22.51 -8.43
N THR A 73 -1.05 22.23 -7.23
CA THR A 73 -1.34 23.24 -6.19
C THR A 73 -0.52 23.05 -4.92
N THR A 74 0.17 21.92 -4.79
CA THR A 74 1.00 21.59 -3.62
C THR A 74 2.45 22.04 -3.80
N SER A 75 3.01 22.71 -2.79
CA SER A 75 4.41 23.15 -2.77
C SER A 75 5.29 22.23 -1.90
N HIS A 76 6.61 22.35 -2.04
CA HIS A 76 7.58 21.67 -1.17
C HIS A 76 7.44 22.06 0.32
N GLU A 77 6.86 23.23 0.63
CA GLU A 77 6.61 23.64 2.01
C GLU A 77 5.50 22.79 2.66
N HIS A 78 4.44 22.48 1.92
CA HIS A 78 3.41 21.54 2.37
C HIS A 78 4.02 20.15 2.63
N ILE A 79 4.83 19.64 1.69
CA ILE A 79 5.48 18.32 1.84
C ILE A 79 6.40 18.31 3.07
N ARG A 80 7.22 19.36 3.27
CA ARG A 80 8.10 19.46 4.45
C ARG A 80 7.31 19.43 5.76
N ARG A 81 6.16 20.09 5.82
CA ARG A 81 5.29 20.05 7.00
C ARG A 81 4.80 18.63 7.26
N TRP A 82 4.23 17.97 6.25
CA TRP A 82 3.73 16.60 6.39
C TRP A 82 4.85 15.60 6.71
N ASP A 83 6.05 15.83 6.17
CA ASP A 83 7.23 15.02 6.47
C ASP A 83 7.61 15.11 7.96
N SER A 84 7.56 16.31 8.55
CA SER A 84 7.77 16.48 10.00
C SER A 84 6.71 15.81 10.87
N GLU A 85 5.54 15.49 10.29
CA GLU A 85 4.44 14.79 10.95
C GLU A 85 4.45 13.27 10.70
N GLY A 86 5.46 12.73 10.01
CA GLY A 86 5.60 11.29 9.76
C GLY A 86 4.96 10.79 8.45
N VAL A 87 4.51 11.69 7.57
CA VAL A 87 4.10 11.29 6.23
C VAL A 87 5.33 10.96 5.39
N ARG A 88 5.30 9.86 4.65
CA ARG A 88 6.44 9.31 3.90
C ARG A 88 6.11 8.94 2.45
N ALA A 89 4.89 9.20 2.00
CA ALA A 89 4.47 8.76 0.69
C ALA A 89 3.32 9.61 0.13
N VAL A 90 3.12 9.49 -1.18
CA VAL A 90 1.94 9.98 -1.91
C VAL A 90 1.33 8.85 -2.72
N ARG A 91 0.01 8.86 -2.92
CA ARG A 91 -0.69 7.85 -3.75
C ARG A 91 -1.28 8.45 -5.01
N VAL A 92 -1.03 7.78 -6.14
CA VAL A 92 -1.79 7.94 -7.38
C VAL A 92 -2.72 6.73 -7.51
N ASN A 93 -4.03 6.98 -7.47
CA ASN A 93 -5.05 5.93 -7.52
C ASN A 93 -5.86 6.07 -8.80
N LEU A 94 -5.75 5.09 -9.69
CA LEU A 94 -6.42 5.07 -10.98
C LEU A 94 -7.62 4.11 -10.98
N VAL A 95 -7.50 2.97 -10.29
CA VAL A 95 -8.55 1.93 -10.24
C VAL A 95 -9.87 2.48 -9.69
N THR A 96 -9.80 3.34 -8.66
CA THR A 96 -11.02 3.91 -8.06
C THR A 96 -11.77 4.85 -9.02
N TYR A 97 -11.09 5.38 -10.04
CA TYR A 97 -11.62 6.38 -10.96
C TYR A 97 -11.73 5.87 -12.42
N GLY A 98 -11.63 4.56 -12.66
CA GLY A 98 -11.88 3.95 -13.97
C GLY A 98 -10.64 3.54 -14.77
N ASP A 99 -9.44 3.87 -14.29
CA ASP A 99 -8.13 3.50 -14.87
C ASP A 99 -8.00 3.71 -16.40
N ASP A 100 -8.65 4.75 -16.92
CA ASP A 100 -8.75 5.07 -18.36
C ASP A 100 -7.86 6.25 -18.79
N THR A 101 -7.11 6.85 -17.86
CA THR A 101 -6.18 7.96 -18.13
C THR A 101 -5.17 7.55 -19.21
N PRO A 102 -5.04 8.30 -20.32
CA PRO A 102 -4.05 8.03 -21.36
C PRO A 102 -2.64 7.91 -20.79
N ILE A 103 -1.85 6.97 -21.32
CA ILE A 103 -0.55 6.63 -20.72
C ILE A 103 0.41 7.83 -20.65
N ASP A 104 0.46 8.69 -21.65
CA ASP A 104 1.35 9.86 -21.64
C ASP A 104 0.94 10.88 -20.58
N GLU A 105 -0.37 11.04 -20.35
CA GLU A 105 -0.90 11.88 -19.29
C GLU A 105 -0.57 11.30 -17.91
N LEU A 106 -0.75 9.98 -17.72
CA LEU A 106 -0.37 9.29 -16.49
C LEU A 106 1.12 9.45 -16.20
N LYS A 107 1.98 9.23 -17.20
CA LYS A 107 3.44 9.41 -17.06
C LYS A 107 3.80 10.85 -16.68
N SER A 108 3.11 11.84 -17.27
CA SER A 108 3.28 13.25 -16.93
C SER A 108 2.85 13.55 -15.49
N GLN A 109 1.70 13.02 -15.07
CA GLN A 109 1.19 13.18 -13.70
C GLN A 109 2.13 12.54 -12.67
N ILE A 110 2.61 11.31 -12.92
CA ILE A 110 3.59 10.63 -12.07
C ILE A 110 4.84 11.49 -11.89
N LYS A 111 5.39 12.05 -12.98
CA LYS A 111 6.59 12.91 -12.91
C LYS A 111 6.37 14.13 -12.02
N LYS A 112 5.21 14.79 -12.12
CA LYS A 112 4.87 15.94 -11.24
C LYS A 112 4.87 15.56 -9.76
N TYR A 113 4.29 14.41 -9.41
CA TYR A 113 4.36 13.91 -8.03
C TYR A 113 5.79 13.61 -7.61
N VAL A 114 6.56 12.90 -8.46
CA VAL A 114 7.95 12.54 -8.18
C VAL A 114 8.81 13.77 -7.93
N ASP A 115 8.66 14.84 -8.73
CA ASP A 115 9.42 16.08 -8.58
C ASP A 115 9.21 16.73 -7.20
N LEU A 116 8.00 16.65 -6.65
CA LEU A 116 7.68 17.21 -5.32
C LEU A 116 8.20 16.35 -4.17
N ILE A 117 8.15 15.02 -4.31
CA ILE A 117 8.41 14.10 -3.19
C ILE A 117 9.87 13.63 -3.12
N LYS A 118 10.59 13.65 -4.24
CA LYS A 118 11.97 13.15 -4.34
C LYS A 118 12.95 13.81 -3.37
N PRO A 119 12.90 15.13 -3.11
CA PRO A 119 13.78 15.76 -2.11
C PRO A 119 13.61 15.26 -0.67
N PHE A 120 12.50 14.56 -0.38
CA PHE A 120 12.15 14.05 0.95
C PHE A 120 12.30 12.52 1.06
N ASP A 121 12.83 11.85 0.03
CA ASP A 121 12.93 10.37 -0.04
C ASP A 121 11.58 9.65 0.13
N TRP A 122 10.49 10.34 -0.20
CA TRP A 122 9.14 9.80 -0.12
C TRP A 122 8.88 8.73 -1.18
N VAL A 123 7.96 7.83 -0.87
CA VAL A 123 7.53 6.72 -1.72
C VAL A 123 6.36 7.15 -2.60
N LEU A 124 6.37 6.71 -3.86
CA LEU A 124 5.21 6.77 -4.74
C LEU A 124 4.39 5.47 -4.61
N GLN A 125 3.16 5.53 -4.10
CA GLN A 125 2.23 4.42 -4.12
C GLN A 125 1.33 4.50 -5.36
N LEU A 126 1.24 3.42 -6.13
CA LEU A 126 0.40 3.33 -7.32
C LEU A 126 -0.70 2.29 -7.12
N TYR A 127 -1.95 2.69 -7.36
CA TYR A 127 -3.06 1.76 -7.49
C TYR A 127 -3.59 1.78 -8.92
N THR A 128 -3.18 0.80 -9.71
CA THR A 128 -3.49 0.62 -11.14
C THR A 128 -3.67 -0.87 -11.42
N LYS A 129 -4.40 -1.20 -12.48
CA LYS A 129 -4.56 -2.56 -12.99
C LYS A 129 -3.23 -3.16 -13.44
N MET A 130 -3.03 -4.44 -13.19
CA MET A 130 -1.75 -5.12 -13.45
C MET A 130 -1.34 -5.01 -14.92
N GLU A 131 -2.32 -5.00 -15.83
CA GLU A 131 -2.12 -4.89 -17.27
C GLU A 131 -1.42 -3.60 -17.68
N ARG A 132 -1.59 -2.53 -16.90
CA ARG A 132 -0.99 -1.22 -17.14
C ARG A 132 0.45 -1.12 -16.66
N ILE A 133 0.89 -2.02 -15.79
CA ILE A 133 2.28 -2.06 -15.29
C ILE A 133 3.27 -2.20 -16.45
N VAL A 134 2.88 -2.90 -17.52
CA VAL A 134 3.68 -3.03 -18.75
C VAL A 134 4.03 -1.66 -19.34
N GLU A 135 3.09 -0.72 -19.32
CA GLU A 135 3.26 0.61 -19.91
C GLU A 135 4.19 1.52 -19.09
N LEU A 136 4.42 1.16 -17.83
CA LEU A 136 5.22 1.89 -16.86
C LEU A 136 6.62 1.28 -16.64
N GLU A 137 6.90 0.10 -17.21
CA GLU A 137 8.11 -0.70 -16.98
C GLU A 137 9.41 0.12 -17.20
N ASP A 138 9.44 0.93 -18.26
CA ASP A 138 10.60 1.77 -18.57
C ASP A 138 10.68 3.05 -17.72
N LEU A 139 9.54 3.58 -17.27
CA LEU A 139 9.49 4.84 -16.54
C LEU A 139 9.94 4.67 -15.09
N LEU A 140 9.38 3.69 -14.37
CA LEU A 140 9.50 3.61 -12.91
C LEU A 140 10.95 3.54 -12.42
N PRO A 141 11.85 2.74 -13.03
CA PRO A 141 13.25 2.69 -12.60
C PRO A 141 13.99 4.03 -12.80
N ALA A 142 13.55 4.86 -13.75
CA ALA A 142 14.18 6.15 -14.06
C ALA A 142 13.73 7.30 -13.14
N LEU A 143 12.67 7.12 -12.34
CA LEU A 143 12.14 8.18 -11.46
C LEU A 143 13.11 8.54 -10.33
N GLY A 144 13.91 7.56 -9.87
CA GLY A 144 14.83 7.74 -8.75
C GLY A 144 14.13 7.94 -7.40
N VAL A 145 12.94 7.37 -7.25
CA VAL A 145 12.21 7.22 -5.98
C VAL A 145 11.78 5.76 -5.82
N ARG A 146 11.45 5.35 -4.59
CA ARG A 146 10.82 4.05 -4.34
C ARG A 146 9.38 4.07 -4.83
N VAL A 147 8.93 2.97 -5.40
CA VAL A 147 7.56 2.77 -5.88
C VAL A 147 6.94 1.56 -5.19
N VAL A 148 5.68 1.62 -4.82
CA VAL A 148 4.92 0.45 -4.33
C VAL A 148 3.58 0.33 -5.03
N PHE A 149 3.30 -0.86 -5.56
CA PHE A 149 1.98 -1.19 -6.10
C PHE A 149 1.03 -1.68 -5.00
N ASP A 150 -0.19 -1.15 -4.97
CA ASP A 150 -1.24 -1.61 -4.06
C ASP A 150 -1.85 -2.95 -4.51
N HIS A 151 -2.36 -3.72 -3.54
CA HIS A 151 -3.24 -4.89 -3.74
C HIS A 151 -2.78 -5.85 -4.83
N TYR A 152 -1.58 -6.45 -4.68
CA TYR A 152 -0.98 -7.35 -5.68
C TYR A 152 -0.70 -6.70 -7.06
N GLY A 153 -0.88 -5.39 -7.19
CA GLY A 153 -0.91 -4.71 -8.49
C GLY A 153 -2.24 -4.88 -9.24
N ASP A 154 -3.33 -5.23 -8.53
CA ASP A 154 -4.69 -5.42 -9.06
C ASP A 154 -4.75 -6.34 -10.31
N PRO A 155 -4.44 -7.63 -10.16
CA PRO A 155 -4.51 -8.61 -11.24
C PRO A 155 -5.96 -8.90 -11.67
N SER A 156 -6.19 -9.01 -12.98
CA SER A 156 -7.40 -9.67 -13.50
C SER A 156 -7.23 -11.18 -13.42
N LEU A 157 -7.70 -11.79 -12.33
CA LEU A 157 -7.63 -13.24 -12.17
C LEU A 157 -8.54 -13.97 -13.19
N PRO A 158 -8.10 -15.11 -13.76
CA PRO A 158 -8.96 -15.97 -14.55
C PRO A 158 -10.18 -16.44 -13.74
N LYS A 159 -11.36 -16.51 -14.36
CA LYS A 159 -12.59 -16.99 -13.70
C LYS A 159 -12.62 -18.51 -13.42
N ALA A 160 -11.65 -19.26 -13.95
CA ALA A 160 -11.70 -20.72 -13.93
C ALA A 160 -11.05 -21.28 -12.66
N SER A 161 -11.67 -22.30 -12.09
CA SER A 161 -11.27 -23.04 -10.88
C SER A 161 -10.08 -24.00 -11.07
N GLY A 162 -9.21 -23.71 -12.05
CA GLY A 162 -8.02 -24.51 -12.35
C GLY A 162 -6.74 -23.87 -11.82
N PRO A 163 -5.61 -24.60 -11.82
CA PRO A 163 -4.33 -24.04 -11.39
C PRO A 163 -3.99 -22.81 -12.25
N VAL A 164 -3.84 -21.67 -11.59
CA VAL A 164 -3.46 -20.41 -12.22
C VAL A 164 -1.94 -20.38 -12.34
N ASN A 165 -1.42 -20.24 -13.56
CA ASN A 165 -0.05 -19.83 -13.75
C ASN A 165 0.00 -18.30 -13.69
N PRO A 166 0.67 -17.68 -12.70
CA PRO A 166 0.73 -16.22 -12.57
C PRO A 166 1.23 -15.52 -13.83
N TYR A 167 2.09 -16.18 -14.61
CA TYR A 167 2.67 -15.63 -15.83
C TYR A 167 1.69 -15.53 -17.01
N ASP A 168 0.49 -16.09 -16.90
CA ASP A 168 -0.60 -15.91 -17.85
C ASP A 168 -1.43 -14.65 -17.53
N ILE A 169 -1.28 -14.09 -16.32
CA ILE A 169 -1.88 -12.79 -15.95
C ILE A 169 -1.10 -11.68 -16.65
N LYS A 170 -1.80 -10.90 -17.47
CA LYS A 170 -1.19 -9.81 -18.23
C LYS A 170 -0.59 -8.77 -17.27
N GLY A 171 0.69 -8.46 -17.48
CA GLY A 171 1.45 -7.52 -16.66
C GLY A 171 2.25 -8.15 -15.52
N PHE A 172 1.97 -9.41 -15.14
CA PHE A 172 2.70 -10.08 -14.05
C PHE A 172 4.21 -10.19 -14.33
N ARG A 173 4.61 -10.50 -15.57
CA ARG A 173 6.03 -10.51 -15.99
C ARG A 173 6.72 -9.16 -15.76
N SER A 174 6.04 -8.07 -16.11
CA SER A 174 6.53 -6.71 -15.93
C SER A 174 6.65 -6.35 -14.46
N LEU A 175 5.67 -6.74 -13.64
CA LEU A 175 5.75 -6.61 -12.18
C LEU A 175 7.00 -7.32 -11.63
N ILE A 176 7.23 -8.59 -11.96
CA ILE A 176 8.41 -9.33 -11.49
C ILE A 176 9.72 -8.63 -11.91
N ARG A 177 9.81 -8.16 -13.15
CA ARG A 177 10.99 -7.41 -13.62
C ARG A 177 11.22 -6.13 -12.83
N LEU A 178 10.15 -5.36 -12.58
CA LEU A 178 10.19 -4.14 -11.79
C LEU A 178 10.60 -4.41 -10.34
N LEU A 179 10.08 -5.46 -9.71
CA LEU A 179 10.49 -5.82 -8.35
C LEU A 179 11.99 -6.18 -8.31
N LYS A 180 12.50 -6.86 -9.34
CA LYS A 180 13.93 -7.23 -9.45
C LYS A 180 14.87 -6.05 -9.68
N THR A 181 14.37 -4.85 -10.07
CA THR A 181 15.24 -3.64 -10.15
C THR A 181 15.70 -3.14 -8.79
N GLY A 182 14.99 -3.53 -7.72
CA GLY A 182 15.33 -3.16 -6.36
C GLY A 182 14.72 -1.84 -5.87
N THR A 183 14.04 -1.07 -6.74
CA THR A 183 13.37 0.21 -6.38
C THR A 183 11.84 0.11 -6.37
N THR A 184 11.28 -1.06 -6.66
CA THR A 184 9.83 -1.28 -6.71
C THR A 184 9.43 -2.36 -5.72
N TRP A 185 8.32 -2.14 -5.03
CA TRP A 185 7.66 -3.07 -4.11
C TRP A 185 6.24 -3.38 -4.58
N VAL A 186 5.68 -4.46 -4.05
CA VAL A 186 4.24 -4.76 -4.16
C VAL A 186 3.69 -5.07 -2.77
N LYS A 187 2.48 -4.57 -2.52
CA LYS A 187 1.74 -4.83 -1.29
C LYS A 187 0.77 -5.97 -1.49
N ILE A 188 0.94 -7.07 -0.77
CA ILE A 188 -0.08 -8.12 -0.68
C ILE A 188 -1.13 -7.68 0.35
N SER A 189 -2.31 -7.34 -0.16
CA SER A 189 -3.39 -6.72 0.62
C SER A 189 -4.69 -6.80 -0.18
N GLY A 190 -5.83 -6.70 0.50
CA GLY A 190 -7.13 -6.58 -0.16
C GLY A 190 -7.51 -7.78 -1.03
N ALA A 191 -7.12 -9.00 -0.65
CA ALA A 191 -7.37 -10.23 -1.41
C ALA A 191 -8.86 -10.44 -1.76
N TYR A 192 -9.77 -10.13 -0.83
CA TYR A 192 -11.23 -10.12 -1.04
C TYR A 192 -11.72 -9.20 -2.16
N ARG A 193 -10.92 -8.23 -2.60
CA ARG A 193 -11.25 -7.34 -3.72
C ARG A 193 -10.90 -7.96 -5.07
N LEU A 194 -10.05 -8.97 -5.09
CA LEU A 194 -9.39 -9.54 -6.27
C LEU A 194 -9.86 -10.96 -6.57
N SER A 195 -10.11 -11.74 -5.52
CA SER A 195 -10.53 -13.13 -5.60
C SER A 195 -11.92 -13.28 -6.22
N HIS A 196 -12.12 -14.39 -6.94
CA HIS A 196 -13.44 -14.80 -7.41
C HIS A 196 -14.07 -15.90 -6.53
N LEU A 197 -13.39 -16.29 -5.45
CA LEU A 197 -13.84 -17.34 -4.54
C LEU A 197 -14.69 -16.77 -3.40
N ASP A 198 -15.72 -17.52 -3.03
CA ASP A 198 -16.41 -17.36 -1.74
C ASP A 198 -15.59 -18.11 -0.67
N SER A 199 -14.53 -17.45 -0.22
CA SER A 199 -13.50 -17.98 0.68
C SER A 199 -13.08 -16.88 1.66
N ASP A 200 -12.56 -17.27 2.82
CA ASP A 200 -11.96 -16.37 3.82
C ASP A 200 -10.42 -16.37 3.76
N ILE A 201 -9.84 -17.22 2.91
CA ILE A 201 -8.39 -17.31 2.64
C ILE A 201 -8.02 -16.94 1.20
N TRP A 202 -8.99 -16.87 0.28
CA TRP A 202 -8.81 -16.42 -1.11
C TRP A 202 -7.64 -17.11 -1.83
N GLU A 203 -7.66 -18.44 -1.81
CA GLU A 203 -6.58 -19.32 -2.26
C GLU A 203 -6.30 -19.26 -3.78
N ASP A 204 -7.17 -18.63 -4.57
CA ASP A 204 -6.90 -18.34 -5.98
C ASP A 204 -5.76 -17.32 -6.18
N LEU A 205 -5.35 -16.61 -5.13
CA LEU A 205 -4.15 -15.77 -5.09
C LEU A 205 -2.88 -16.50 -4.65
N ASP A 206 -2.95 -17.75 -4.21
CA ASP A 206 -1.79 -18.51 -3.71
C ASP A 206 -0.68 -18.63 -4.77
N PRO A 207 -0.96 -18.96 -6.05
CA PRO A 207 0.08 -19.04 -7.06
C PRO A 207 0.82 -17.71 -7.25
N VAL A 208 0.08 -16.58 -7.22
CA VAL A 208 0.67 -15.24 -7.33
C VAL A 208 1.52 -14.93 -6.10
N THR A 209 1.03 -15.26 -4.90
CA THR A 209 1.72 -15.03 -3.62
C THR A 209 3.03 -15.82 -3.54
N LEU A 210 2.99 -17.11 -3.84
CA LEU A 210 4.16 -17.99 -3.82
C LEU A 210 5.23 -17.54 -4.82
N GLU A 211 4.81 -17.17 -6.04
CA GLU A 211 5.75 -16.68 -7.06
C GLU A 211 6.39 -15.34 -6.65
N LEU A 212 5.65 -14.44 -5.98
CA LEU A 212 6.21 -13.21 -5.43
C LEU A 212 7.25 -13.49 -4.31
N PHE A 213 6.97 -14.47 -3.45
CA PHE A 213 7.90 -14.91 -2.40
C PHE A 213 9.17 -15.54 -2.99
N GLU A 214 9.05 -16.26 -4.11
CA GLU A 214 10.21 -16.86 -4.77
C GLU A 214 11.04 -15.82 -5.52
N GLN A 215 10.40 -15.00 -6.37
CA GLN A 215 11.10 -14.14 -7.32
C GLN A 215 11.59 -12.83 -6.72
N ALA A 216 10.90 -12.31 -5.70
CA ALA A 216 11.19 -10.99 -5.15
C ALA A 216 10.91 -10.88 -3.63
N PRO A 217 11.40 -11.81 -2.77
CA PRO A 217 11.05 -11.85 -1.35
C PRO A 217 11.44 -10.60 -0.55
N LYS A 218 12.36 -9.79 -1.06
CA LYS A 218 12.79 -8.52 -0.44
C LYS A 218 11.95 -7.31 -0.85
N ARG A 219 10.93 -7.50 -1.69
CA ARG A 219 10.13 -6.45 -2.32
C ARG A 219 8.63 -6.67 -2.18
N VAL A 220 8.23 -7.57 -1.28
CA VAL A 220 6.83 -7.82 -0.94
C VAL A 220 6.57 -7.30 0.47
N VAL A 221 5.51 -6.50 0.64
CA VAL A 221 5.06 -6.02 1.95
C VAL A 221 3.63 -6.44 2.21
N PHE A 222 3.27 -6.66 3.47
CA PHE A 222 1.89 -6.94 3.88
C PHE A 222 1.08 -5.65 4.11
N GLY A 223 -0.24 -5.72 3.90
CA GLY A 223 -1.19 -4.72 4.38
C GLY A 223 -2.57 -5.32 4.62
N SER A 224 -3.21 -4.95 5.74
CA SER A 224 -4.54 -5.46 6.12
C SER A 224 -5.68 -4.91 5.26
N ASP A 225 -5.50 -3.72 4.68
CA ASP A 225 -6.56 -2.92 4.04
C ASP A 225 -7.75 -2.61 4.95
N TRP A 226 -7.53 -2.59 6.28
CA TRP A 226 -8.53 -2.12 7.23
C TRP A 226 -8.90 -0.66 6.93
N PRO A 227 -10.18 -0.25 7.00
CA PRO A 227 -11.33 -0.95 7.58
C PRO A 227 -12.18 -1.73 6.58
N HIS A 228 -11.59 -2.23 5.49
CA HIS A 228 -12.27 -3.05 4.48
C HIS A 228 -13.47 -2.34 3.84
N THR A 229 -13.26 -1.09 3.45
CA THR A 229 -14.31 -0.22 2.90
C THR A 229 -15.10 -0.93 1.78
N ARG A 230 -16.44 -0.88 1.88
CA ARG A 230 -17.43 -1.56 1.00
C ARG A 230 -17.57 -3.08 1.25
N PHE A 231 -16.91 -3.60 2.28
CA PHE A 231 -16.94 -5.00 2.72
C PHE A 231 -17.15 -5.04 4.23
N GLU A 232 -18.19 -4.35 4.71
CA GLU A 232 -18.46 -4.21 6.14
C GLU A 232 -18.71 -5.57 6.80
N GLY A 233 -18.09 -5.80 7.96
CA GLY A 233 -18.19 -7.06 8.71
C GLY A 233 -17.22 -8.16 8.24
N LEU A 234 -16.39 -7.88 7.23
CA LEU A 234 -15.36 -8.82 6.77
C LEU A 234 -14.31 -9.09 7.87
N ASP A 235 -13.94 -10.36 8.02
CA ASP A 235 -12.83 -10.79 8.86
C ASP A 235 -11.68 -11.33 7.99
N VAL A 236 -10.56 -10.62 7.97
CA VAL A 236 -9.36 -11.02 7.20
C VAL A 236 -8.39 -11.89 8.01
N ARG A 237 -8.65 -12.18 9.29
CA ARG A 237 -7.72 -12.95 10.13
C ARG A 237 -7.42 -14.35 9.59
N PRO A 238 -8.40 -15.12 9.03
CA PRO A 238 -8.09 -16.40 8.39
C PRO A 238 -7.08 -16.24 7.23
N TRP A 239 -7.27 -15.25 6.35
CA TRP A 239 -6.32 -14.93 5.29
C TRP A 239 -4.93 -14.54 5.83
N VAL A 240 -4.84 -13.73 6.89
CA VAL A 240 -3.55 -13.38 7.50
C VAL A 240 -2.82 -14.64 8.01
N SER A 241 -3.55 -15.56 8.65
CA SER A 241 -3.01 -16.85 9.07
C SER A 241 -2.55 -17.69 7.87
N HIS A 242 -3.33 -17.73 6.80
CA HIS A 242 -2.99 -18.46 5.58
C HIS A 242 -1.72 -17.91 4.90
N ILE A 243 -1.57 -16.59 4.82
CA ILE A 243 -0.32 -15.96 4.33
C ILE A 243 0.90 -16.38 5.18
N LEU A 244 0.75 -16.51 6.50
CA LEU A 244 1.81 -17.02 7.37
C LEU A 244 2.13 -18.49 7.10
N ASP A 245 1.14 -19.30 6.75
CA ASP A 245 1.33 -20.71 6.39
C ASP A 245 2.04 -20.86 5.04
N LEU A 246 1.73 -20.00 4.05
CA LEU A 246 2.41 -19.95 2.74
C LEU A 246 3.91 -19.60 2.83
N THR A 247 4.38 -19.06 3.96
CA THR A 247 5.82 -18.88 4.19
C THR A 247 6.53 -20.20 4.55
N GLU A 248 5.79 -21.30 4.74
CA GLU A 248 6.31 -22.65 5.05
C GLU A 248 7.28 -22.67 6.25
N GLY A 249 7.00 -21.84 7.26
CA GLY A 249 7.85 -21.73 8.47
C GLY A 249 9.20 -21.06 8.23
N LYS A 250 9.48 -20.51 7.04
CA LYS A 250 10.72 -19.79 6.74
C LYS A 250 10.73 -18.45 7.49
N GLN A 251 11.34 -18.45 8.68
CA GLN A 251 11.39 -17.28 9.57
C GLN A 251 11.91 -16.01 8.86
N TRP A 252 12.96 -16.14 8.05
CA TRP A 252 13.52 -15.00 7.30
C TRP A 252 12.53 -14.37 6.31
N LEU A 253 11.63 -15.17 5.72
CA LEU A 253 10.61 -14.69 4.79
C LEU A 253 9.48 -13.99 5.54
N ARG A 254 9.07 -14.52 6.70
CA ARG A 254 8.11 -13.88 7.60
C ARG A 254 8.59 -12.51 8.05
N GLU A 255 9.84 -12.43 8.53
CA GLU A 255 10.45 -11.16 8.95
C GLU A 255 10.53 -10.16 7.79
N ARG A 256 10.88 -10.63 6.59
CA ARG A 256 10.88 -9.78 5.39
C ARG A 256 9.48 -9.25 5.07
N LEU A 257 8.49 -10.12 4.98
CA LEU A 257 7.12 -9.79 4.57
C LEU A 257 6.43 -8.83 5.55
N PHE A 258 6.51 -9.13 6.85
CA PHE A 258 5.76 -8.43 7.88
C PHE A 258 6.53 -7.29 8.57
N ARG A 259 7.85 -7.17 8.35
CA ARG A 259 8.67 -6.14 9.03
C ARG A 259 9.71 -5.50 8.12
N ASP A 260 10.75 -6.24 7.72
CA ASP A 260 11.98 -5.64 7.20
C ASP A 260 11.77 -4.93 5.87
N ASN A 261 10.94 -5.50 4.98
CA ASN A 261 10.66 -4.86 3.69
C ASN A 261 9.86 -3.57 3.87
N ALA A 262 8.97 -3.49 4.87
CA ALA A 262 8.24 -2.27 5.18
C ALA A 262 9.16 -1.20 5.78
N LEU A 263 10.08 -1.58 6.68
CA LEU A 263 11.08 -0.65 7.22
C LEU A 263 12.00 -0.08 6.12
N GLU A 264 12.39 -0.92 5.16
CA GLU A 264 13.18 -0.50 3.99
C GLU A 264 12.36 0.38 3.04
N LEU A 265 11.09 0.03 2.78
CA LEU A 265 10.20 0.79 1.91
C LEU A 265 9.90 2.18 2.46
N TRP A 266 9.50 2.29 3.73
CA TRP A 266 9.02 3.53 4.32
C TRP A 266 10.13 4.40 4.95
N GLY A 267 11.38 3.95 4.89
CA GLY A 267 12.53 4.75 5.33
C GLY A 267 12.66 4.90 6.85
N VAL A 268 12.13 3.95 7.63
CA VAL A 268 12.16 3.99 9.11
C VAL A 268 13.59 3.82 9.68
N ASN A 269 14.54 3.34 8.87
CA ASN A 269 15.90 3.03 9.32
C ASN A 269 16.97 4.03 8.87
N LYS A 270 16.90 5.31 9.29
CA LYS A 270 18.07 6.21 9.36
C LYS A 270 17.85 7.36 10.37
N THR A 271 17.64 7.06 11.66
CA THR A 271 18.05 7.86 12.86
C THR A 271 17.14 7.53 14.04
N GLN A 272 17.54 6.57 14.88
CA GLN A 272 17.28 6.57 16.34
C GLN A 272 18.00 5.43 17.09
N SER A 273 19.21 5.05 16.64
CA SER A 273 20.18 4.34 17.49
C SER A 273 21.33 5.29 17.82
N THR A 274 21.00 6.31 18.60
CA THR A 274 21.95 7.04 19.43
C THR A 274 21.31 7.19 20.81
N CYS A 275 21.08 6.06 21.47
CA CYS A 275 21.02 6.03 22.92
C CYS A 275 22.25 5.25 23.38
N ASN A 276 23.24 6.06 23.76
CA ASN A 276 24.49 5.77 24.46
C ASN A 276 24.58 4.39 25.13
N GLY A 277 25.67 3.69 24.81
CA GLY A 277 26.38 2.94 25.83
C GLY A 277 26.80 3.90 26.94
N ASP A 278 26.51 3.49 28.17
CA ASP A 278 27.03 3.93 29.48
C ASP A 278 25.90 4.05 30.51
N ARG A 279 25.53 2.90 31.08
CA ARG A 279 25.50 2.59 32.54
C ARG A 279 24.71 1.31 32.81
#